data_AF-A0A2H4Y9J5-F1
#
_entry.id   AF-A0A2H4Y9J5-F1
#
_cell.length_a   1.000
_cell.length_b   1.000
_cell.length_c   1.000
_cell.angle_alpha   90.00
_cell.angle_beta   90.00
_cell.angle_gamma   90.00
#
_symmetry.space_group_name_H-M   'P 1'
#
loop_
_entity.id
_entity.type
_entity.pdbx_description
1 polymer ?
#
loop_
_entity_poly.entity_id
_entity_poly.type
_entity_poly.pdbx_seq_one_letter_code
_entity_poly.pdbx_strand_id
1 'polypeptide(L)'
;MKTILAAYSGVLKGTGSSILSALQDLPVAFWPCRSKMEKHLQVISVLQWVISFLALGAACTLLLIYMFCTDCWLIAALYTAWLIVDWNTPKQGGRRSSWVRSWTVWTYFRDYFPIRLIKTHNLLPNRNYIFGYHPHGIFCFGAFCNFGTEATGFSKKFPGIKPSLATLAGNFRLPVLRDYLMSGGICPVNKNSIDYLLSRNGKGNAVVIVVGGAAESLQCAPGVNSVTLKKRKGFVRLALQKGSDLVPVYSFGENDAYKQVIFEEGTYSRTIQKRLQKILGFAPCIFHGCGLFFGNSWGFVPYSKPITTIVGEPITVPKIEDPTEEMVDIYHTMYIKSLQSLFDKYKTRFGLKESDVLYIN
;
A
#
# COMPACT_ATOMS: atom_id res chain seq x y z
N MET A 1 44.32 46.84 -70.07
CA MET A 1 45.65 47.44 -69.85
C MET A 1 46.00 47.28 -68.38
N LYS A 2 47.10 46.55 -68.10
CA LYS A 2 48.00 46.61 -66.92
C LYS A 2 47.42 46.70 -65.48
N THR A 3 47.62 45.61 -64.74
CA THR A 3 48.44 45.48 -63.50
C THR A 3 48.42 46.60 -62.42
N ILE A 4 48.22 46.24 -61.14
CA ILE A 4 49.18 46.38 -59.99
C ILE A 4 48.46 46.34 -58.61
N LEU A 5 48.86 45.32 -57.82
CA LEU A 5 49.18 45.25 -56.38
C LEU A 5 48.67 46.28 -55.33
N ALA A 6 48.16 45.67 -54.24
CA ALA A 6 48.49 45.88 -52.82
C ALA A 6 47.99 47.12 -52.06
N ALA A 7 47.18 46.87 -51.02
CA ALA A 7 47.50 47.27 -49.65
C ALA A 7 46.64 46.47 -48.65
N TYR A 8 47.34 45.73 -47.78
CA TYR A 8 46.83 45.10 -46.57
C TYR A 8 46.97 46.12 -45.44
N SER A 9 45.91 46.46 -44.72
CA SER A 9 46.02 46.98 -43.35
C SER A 9 44.77 46.57 -42.57
N GLY A 10 44.97 45.72 -41.57
CA GLY A 10 43.91 45.25 -40.71
C GLY A 10 43.32 46.34 -39.81
N VAL A 11 42.15 46.07 -39.27
CA VAL A 11 41.87 46.00 -37.83
C VAL A 11 40.42 45.51 -37.66
N LEU A 12 40.26 44.46 -36.85
CA LEU A 12 39.00 43.89 -36.39
C LEU A 12 38.07 44.93 -35.75
N LYS A 13 36.75 44.80 -35.98
CA LYS A 13 35.74 44.90 -34.90
C LYS A 13 34.35 44.37 -35.32
N GLY A 14 34.04 43.19 -34.77
CA GLY A 14 32.76 42.86 -34.14
C GLY A 14 31.50 42.83 -34.99
N THR A 15 31.19 41.66 -35.56
CA THR A 15 29.82 41.29 -35.92
C THR A 15 28.98 41.15 -34.64
N GLY A 16 27.95 42.00 -34.52
CA GLY A 16 26.94 41.90 -33.48
C GLY A 16 26.12 40.62 -33.63
N SER A 17 26.60 39.53 -33.03
CA SER A 17 25.76 38.38 -32.71
C SER A 17 24.77 38.82 -31.64
N SER A 18 23.48 38.81 -31.99
CA SER A 18 22.41 39.21 -31.10
C SER A 18 22.42 38.34 -29.84
N ILE A 19 22.21 38.93 -28.67
CA ILE A 19 22.03 38.21 -27.40
C ILE A 19 20.89 37.16 -27.53
N LEU A 20 19.97 37.33 -28.48
CA LEU A 20 18.90 36.39 -28.81
C LEU A 20 19.36 35.10 -29.51
N SER A 21 20.39 35.14 -30.36
CA SER A 21 20.91 33.91 -31.01
C SER A 21 21.70 33.04 -30.02
N ALA A 22 22.40 33.66 -29.07
CA ALA A 22 23.07 32.93 -27.98
C ALA A 22 22.07 32.26 -27.00
N LEU A 23 20.82 32.74 -26.93
CA LEU A 23 19.76 32.12 -26.13
C LEU A 23 19.02 30.99 -26.87
N GLN A 24 19.13 30.91 -28.20
CA GLN A 24 18.62 29.77 -29.00
C GLN A 24 19.58 28.58 -29.01
N ASP A 25 20.88 28.83 -28.82
CA ASP A 25 21.92 27.80 -28.71
C ASP A 25 22.18 27.32 -27.26
N LEU A 26 21.32 27.70 -26.31
CA LEU A 26 21.30 27.06 -25.00
C LEU A 26 20.92 25.59 -25.19
N PRO A 27 21.75 24.64 -24.73
CA PRO A 27 21.47 23.23 -24.96
C PRO A 27 20.13 22.89 -24.31
N VAL A 28 19.19 22.41 -25.12
CA VAL A 28 17.96 21.71 -24.72
C VAL A 28 18.27 20.43 -23.89
N ALA A 29 19.52 20.25 -23.44
CA ALA A 29 20.07 19.08 -22.79
C ALA A 29 20.08 19.13 -21.26
N PHE A 30 19.30 20.00 -20.61
CA PHE A 30 19.17 20.02 -19.14
C PHE A 30 17.77 19.74 -18.60
N TRP A 31 16.79 19.44 -19.46
CA TRP A 31 15.52 18.89 -19.00
C TRP A 31 15.47 17.39 -19.29
N PRO A 32 15.37 16.51 -18.27
CA PRO A 32 15.18 15.09 -18.52
C PRO A 32 13.96 14.91 -19.43
N CYS A 33 14.10 14.14 -20.52
CA CYS A 33 12.99 13.77 -21.39
C CYS A 33 11.78 13.35 -20.52
N ARG A 34 10.58 13.86 -20.81
CA ARG A 34 9.37 13.73 -19.96
C ARG A 34 9.15 12.32 -19.41
N SER A 35 9.45 11.30 -20.21
CA SER A 35 9.36 9.88 -19.83
C SER A 35 10.39 9.43 -18.77
N LYS A 36 11.60 10.02 -18.74
CA LYS A 36 12.59 9.77 -17.69
C LYS A 36 12.16 10.42 -16.37
N MET A 37 11.67 11.66 -16.42
CA MET A 37 11.17 12.37 -15.24
C MET A 37 10.00 11.62 -14.59
N GLU A 38 9.07 11.12 -15.40
CA GLU A 38 7.94 10.30 -14.93
C GLU A 38 8.41 9.03 -14.20
N LYS A 39 9.37 8.28 -14.76
CA LYS A 39 9.96 7.12 -14.08
C LYS A 39 10.62 7.46 -12.75
N HIS A 40 11.30 8.61 -12.66
CA HIS A 40 11.86 9.06 -11.38
C HIS A 40 10.77 9.39 -10.36
N LEU A 41 9.68 10.06 -10.78
CA LEU A 41 8.54 10.35 -9.91
C LEU A 41 7.84 9.06 -9.43
N GLN A 42 7.72 8.06 -10.29
CA GLN A 42 7.24 6.72 -9.92
C GLN A 42 8.12 6.08 -8.84
N VAL A 43 9.45 6.05 -9.02
CA VAL A 43 10.40 5.54 -8.02
C VAL A 43 10.29 6.31 -6.70
N ILE A 44 10.30 7.64 -6.76
CA ILE A 44 10.20 8.51 -5.58
C ILE A 44 8.89 8.27 -4.83
N SER A 45 7.76 8.11 -5.55
CA SER A 45 6.45 7.88 -4.93
C SER A 45 6.41 6.57 -4.12
N VAL A 46 7.01 5.51 -4.63
CA VAL A 46 7.03 4.21 -3.94
C VAL A 46 8.01 4.23 -2.77
N LEU A 47 9.17 4.87 -2.92
CA LEU A 47 10.10 5.05 -1.81
C LEU A 47 9.53 5.93 -0.72
N GLN A 48 8.81 6.99 -1.07
CA GLN A 48 8.12 7.84 -0.10
C GLN A 48 7.19 6.97 0.76
N TRP A 49 6.41 6.07 0.16
CA TRP A 49 5.57 5.13 0.90
C TRP A 49 6.39 4.18 1.80
N VAL A 50 7.41 3.52 1.24
CA VAL A 50 8.24 2.54 1.98
C VAL A 50 8.95 3.21 3.17
N ILE A 51 9.59 4.36 2.95
CA ILE A 51 10.28 5.12 3.99
C ILE A 51 9.28 5.64 5.02
N SER A 52 8.10 6.13 4.59
CA SER A 52 7.08 6.61 5.53
C SER A 52 6.60 5.47 6.44
N PHE A 53 6.36 4.29 5.88
CA PHE A 53 5.94 3.13 6.66
C PHE A 53 7.02 2.66 7.65
N LEU A 54 8.28 2.63 7.24
CA LEU A 54 9.39 2.12 8.07
C LEU A 54 9.90 3.12 9.10
N ALA A 55 10.02 4.40 8.75
CA ALA A 55 10.82 5.36 9.50
C ALA A 55 10.00 6.53 10.09
N LEU A 56 8.90 6.95 9.45
CA LEU A 56 8.19 8.19 9.85
C LEU A 56 7.78 8.17 11.31
N GLY A 57 7.13 7.09 11.75
CA GLY A 57 6.64 6.99 13.13
C GLY A 57 7.78 7.03 14.17
N ALA A 58 8.86 6.29 13.92
CA ALA A 58 10.02 6.29 14.82
C ALA A 58 10.74 7.64 14.83
N ALA A 59 11.01 8.21 13.64
CA ALA A 59 11.66 9.51 13.49
C ALA A 59 10.85 10.63 14.16
N CYS A 60 9.53 10.70 13.93
CA CYS A 60 8.67 11.69 14.57
C CYS A 60 8.56 11.48 16.09
N THR A 61 8.63 10.24 16.58
CA THR A 61 8.67 9.98 18.03
C THR A 61 9.96 10.50 18.65
N LEU A 62 11.10 10.17 18.05
CA LEU A 62 12.41 10.63 18.53
C LEU A 62 12.53 12.16 18.46
N LEU A 63 12.04 12.77 17.37
CA LEU A 63 11.99 14.21 17.23
C LEU A 63 11.11 14.85 18.31
N LEU A 64 9.93 14.28 18.59
CA LEU A 64 9.04 14.79 19.64
C LEU A 64 9.71 14.73 21.02
N ILE A 65 10.38 13.62 21.34
CA ILE A 65 11.14 13.47 22.59
C ILE A 65 12.28 14.49 22.65
N TYR A 66 13.04 14.64 21.55
CA TYR A 66 14.12 15.61 21.46
C TYR A 66 13.61 17.04 21.67
N MET A 67 12.48 17.41 21.07
CA MET A 67 11.90 18.75 21.22
C MET A 67 11.55 19.11 22.67
N PHE A 68 11.16 18.14 23.51
CA PHE A 68 10.99 18.37 24.96
C PHE A 68 12.27 18.80 25.67
N CYS A 69 13.44 18.47 25.11
CA CYS A 69 14.75 18.85 25.63
C CYS A 69 15.30 20.15 25.02
N THR A 70 14.48 20.92 24.31
CA THR A 70 14.86 22.16 23.62
C THR A 70 13.93 23.33 23.98
N ASP A 71 14.24 24.53 23.52
CA ASP A 71 13.35 25.70 23.67
C ASP A 71 11.99 25.53 22.95
N CYS A 72 11.87 24.53 22.07
CA CYS A 72 10.62 24.16 21.39
C CYS A 72 9.70 23.26 22.23
N TRP A 73 9.96 23.04 23.52
CA TRP A 73 9.20 22.11 24.37
C TRP A 73 7.69 22.44 24.43
N LEU A 74 7.31 23.72 24.34
CA LEU A 74 5.89 24.13 24.33
C LEU A 74 5.14 23.52 23.14
N ILE A 75 5.76 23.46 21.96
CA ILE A 75 5.15 22.85 20.77
C ILE A 75 4.96 21.35 21.01
N ALA A 76 5.97 20.68 21.58
CA ALA A 76 5.90 19.26 21.91
C ALA A 76 4.82 18.97 22.97
N ALA A 77 4.68 19.84 23.98
CA ALA A 77 3.67 19.72 25.03
C ALA A 77 2.26 19.89 24.48
N LEU A 78 2.02 20.92 23.66
CA LEU A 78 0.72 21.15 23.02
C LEU A 78 0.31 19.99 22.11
N TYR A 79 1.24 19.50 21.28
CA TYR A 79 0.99 18.37 20.40
C TYR A 79 0.74 17.07 21.20
N THR A 80 1.49 16.83 22.27
CA THR A 80 1.29 15.67 23.15
C THR A 80 -0.05 15.73 23.88
N ALA A 81 -0.45 16.91 24.38
CA ALA A 81 -1.76 17.11 24.98
C ALA A 81 -2.88 16.80 23.97
N TRP A 82 -2.75 17.28 22.74
CA TRP A 82 -3.67 16.94 21.66
C TRP A 82 -3.70 15.43 21.38
N LEU A 83 -2.55 14.75 21.33
CA LEU A 83 -2.48 13.29 21.14
C LEU A 83 -3.22 12.51 22.25
N ILE A 84 -3.13 12.97 23.49
CA ILE A 84 -3.82 12.35 24.64
C ILE A 84 -5.33 12.51 24.50
N VAL A 85 -5.81 13.73 24.19
CA VAL A 85 -7.23 13.99 23.94
C VAL A 85 -7.74 13.18 22.75
N ASP A 86 -6.92 13.06 21.71
CA ASP A 86 -7.25 12.42 20.45
C ASP A 86 -7.02 10.90 20.42
N TRP A 87 -6.62 10.30 21.54
CA TRP A 87 -6.04 8.95 21.58
C TRP A 87 -6.92 7.86 20.94
N ASN A 88 -8.24 7.98 21.09
CA ASN A 88 -9.19 6.96 20.63
C ASN A 88 -9.72 7.17 19.21
N THR A 89 -9.46 8.31 18.57
CA THR A 89 -9.95 8.64 17.23
C THR A 89 -9.64 7.58 16.16
N PRO A 90 -8.46 6.95 16.12
CA PRO A 90 -8.19 5.87 15.17
C PRO A 90 -9.17 4.69 15.26
N LYS A 91 -9.69 4.39 16.47
CA LYS A 91 -10.65 3.30 16.70
C LYS A 91 -12.09 3.70 16.36
N GLN A 92 -12.34 4.98 16.09
CA GLN A 92 -13.68 5.55 15.87
C GLN A 92 -13.84 6.07 14.43
N GLY A 93 -13.19 5.40 13.47
CA GLY A 93 -13.29 5.73 12.05
C GLY A 93 -12.24 6.72 11.54
N GLY A 94 -11.40 7.26 12.41
CA GLY A 94 -10.27 8.12 12.04
C GLY A 94 -10.68 9.42 11.36
N ARG A 95 -9.77 10.00 10.58
CA ARG A 95 -9.94 11.28 9.87
C ARG A 95 -9.63 11.15 8.39
N ARG A 96 -10.48 10.43 7.67
CA ARG A 96 -10.31 10.25 6.22
C ARG A 96 -10.32 11.60 5.49
N SER A 97 -9.34 11.84 4.63
CA SER A 97 -9.24 13.02 3.78
C SER A 97 -9.33 12.65 2.30
N SER A 98 -10.36 13.14 1.62
CA SER A 98 -10.49 12.96 0.16
C SER A 98 -9.33 13.60 -0.60
N TRP A 99 -8.79 14.70 -0.09
CA TRP A 99 -7.65 15.39 -0.69
C TRP A 99 -6.39 14.52 -0.61
N VAL A 100 -6.04 14.00 0.57
CA VAL A 100 -4.86 13.13 0.72
C VAL A 100 -4.98 11.88 -0.15
N ARG A 101 -6.15 11.23 -0.14
CA ARG A 101 -6.39 10.04 -0.97
C ARG A 101 -6.30 10.30 -2.47
N SER A 102 -6.43 11.56 -2.91
CA SER A 102 -6.40 11.96 -4.32
C SER A 102 -5.08 12.63 -4.73
N TRP A 103 -4.04 12.60 -3.89
CA TRP A 103 -2.74 13.17 -4.26
C TRP A 103 -2.17 12.53 -5.52
N THR A 104 -1.57 13.36 -6.38
CA THR A 104 -0.93 12.94 -7.63
C THR A 104 0.17 11.89 -7.41
N VAL A 105 0.85 11.92 -6.26
CA VAL A 105 1.87 10.93 -5.88
C VAL A 105 1.33 9.49 -5.94
N TRP A 106 0.05 9.26 -5.64
CA TRP A 106 -0.57 7.93 -5.74
C TRP A 106 -0.78 7.46 -7.17
N THR A 107 -0.89 8.40 -8.12
CA THR A 107 -0.95 8.06 -9.56
C THR A 107 0.39 7.52 -10.02
N TYR A 108 1.49 8.20 -9.65
CA TYR A 108 2.85 7.69 -9.91
C TYR A 108 3.11 6.36 -9.19
N PHE A 109 2.62 6.20 -7.97
CA PHE A 109 2.74 4.94 -7.23
C PHE A 109 2.02 3.78 -7.94
N ARG A 110 0.80 4.03 -8.42
CA ARG A 110 0.04 3.07 -9.22
C ARG A 110 0.79 2.70 -10.50
N ASP A 111 1.31 3.69 -11.22
CA ASP A 111 1.96 3.52 -12.51
C ASP A 111 3.36 2.91 -12.41
N TYR A 112 3.96 2.89 -11.21
CA TYR A 112 5.19 2.15 -10.94
C TYR A 112 4.99 0.63 -11.01
N PHE A 113 3.88 0.11 -10.45
CA PHE A 113 3.53 -1.32 -10.42
C PHE A 113 2.39 -1.69 -11.38
N PRO A 114 2.12 -0.88 -12.42
CA PRO A 114 0.83 -0.86 -13.12
C PRO A 114 -0.40 -1.40 -12.35
N ILE A 115 -0.73 -0.80 -11.19
CA ILE A 115 -1.75 -1.37 -10.28
C ILE A 115 -3.16 -1.27 -10.87
N ARG A 116 -3.89 -2.40 -10.87
CA ARG A 116 -5.27 -2.48 -11.37
C ARG A 116 -6.23 -3.01 -10.31
N LEU A 117 -7.40 -2.38 -10.20
CA LEU A 117 -8.54 -2.85 -9.40
C LEU A 117 -9.67 -3.34 -10.31
N ILE A 118 -9.94 -4.63 -10.26
CA ILE A 118 -11.02 -5.27 -11.04
C ILE A 118 -12.19 -5.57 -10.11
N LYS A 119 -13.33 -4.99 -10.46
CA LYS A 119 -14.62 -5.24 -9.80
C LYS A 119 -15.33 -6.35 -10.55
N THR A 120 -15.77 -7.38 -9.82
CA THR A 120 -16.58 -8.46 -10.41
C THR A 120 -18.08 -8.24 -10.23
N HIS A 121 -18.51 -7.66 -9.10
CA HIS A 121 -19.92 -7.49 -8.74
C HIS A 121 -20.21 -6.09 -8.18
N ASN A 122 -21.46 -5.66 -8.31
CA ASN A 122 -21.96 -4.48 -7.62
C ASN A 122 -22.10 -4.76 -6.13
N LEU A 123 -21.77 -3.77 -5.31
CA LEU A 123 -21.98 -3.81 -3.87
C LEU A 123 -23.06 -2.80 -3.52
N LEU A 124 -23.98 -3.21 -2.66
CA LEU A 124 -25.11 -2.39 -2.23
C LEU A 124 -24.66 -1.40 -1.15
N PRO A 125 -24.85 -0.09 -1.33
CA PRO A 125 -24.45 0.93 -0.35
C PRO A 125 -25.17 0.83 1.01
N ASN A 126 -26.27 0.08 1.08
CA ASN A 126 -27.03 -0.15 2.32
C ASN A 126 -26.48 -1.32 3.16
N ARG A 127 -25.45 -2.03 2.69
CA ARG A 127 -24.79 -3.12 3.41
C ARG A 127 -23.36 -2.72 3.82
N ASN A 128 -22.86 -3.40 4.84
CA ASN A 128 -21.47 -3.31 5.27
C ASN A 128 -20.74 -4.60 4.86
N TYR A 129 -19.44 -4.49 4.63
CA TYR A 129 -18.63 -5.53 4.02
C TYR A 129 -17.32 -5.73 4.80
N ILE A 130 -16.85 -6.97 4.87
CA ILE A 130 -15.49 -7.31 5.23
C ILE A 130 -14.80 -7.89 4.00
N PHE A 131 -13.83 -7.15 3.47
CA PHE A 131 -13.00 -7.62 2.37
C PHE A 131 -11.81 -8.38 2.94
N GLY A 132 -11.73 -9.69 2.67
CA GLY A 132 -10.52 -10.44 2.99
C GLY A 132 -9.53 -10.32 1.85
N TYR A 133 -8.44 -9.58 2.07
CA TYR A 133 -7.38 -9.35 1.09
C TYR A 133 -6.29 -10.41 1.19
N HIS A 134 -5.88 -10.94 0.03
CA HIS A 134 -4.90 -12.01 -0.11
C HIS A 134 -4.03 -11.81 -1.35
N PRO A 135 -2.72 -12.14 -1.34
CA PRO A 135 -1.87 -12.32 -0.16
C PRO A 135 -1.41 -10.95 0.40
N HIS A 136 -0.73 -10.94 1.54
CA HIS A 136 -0.19 -9.72 2.15
C HIS A 136 1.00 -9.13 1.37
N GLY A 137 1.90 -9.96 0.85
CA GLY A 137 3.23 -9.50 0.41
C GLY A 137 4.03 -8.86 1.55
N ILE A 138 5.10 -8.13 1.25
CA ILE A 138 5.91 -7.47 2.28
C ILE A 138 5.24 -6.17 2.77
N PHE A 139 4.79 -5.30 1.84
CA PHE A 139 4.23 -3.97 2.16
C PHE A 139 2.77 -3.76 1.72
N CYS A 140 2.09 -4.79 1.20
CA CYS A 140 0.74 -4.68 0.65
C CYS A 140 0.54 -3.49 -0.31
N PHE A 141 1.43 -3.29 -1.28
CA PHE A 141 1.36 -2.19 -2.23
C PHE A 141 0.00 -2.13 -2.94
N GLY A 142 -0.54 -3.28 -3.35
CA GLY A 142 -1.87 -3.36 -3.96
C GLY A 142 -2.98 -2.96 -3.01
N ALA A 143 -2.95 -3.42 -1.76
CA ALA A 143 -3.99 -3.11 -0.77
C ALA A 143 -4.00 -1.60 -0.43
N PHE A 144 -2.81 -1.03 -0.20
CA PHE A 144 -2.68 0.40 0.08
C PHE A 144 -3.18 1.23 -1.10
N CYS A 145 -2.71 0.96 -2.33
CA CYS A 145 -3.12 1.72 -3.50
C CYS A 145 -4.62 1.65 -3.73
N ASN A 146 -5.20 0.43 -3.67
CA ASN A 146 -6.59 0.19 -4.02
C ASN A 146 -7.59 0.67 -2.96
N PHE A 147 -7.24 0.59 -1.69
CA PHE A 147 -8.19 0.83 -0.59
C PHE A 147 -7.79 2.01 0.31
N GLY A 148 -6.52 2.38 0.34
CA GLY A 148 -6.00 3.56 1.06
C GLY A 148 -5.95 4.85 0.23
N THR A 149 -6.09 4.76 -1.10
CA THR A 149 -6.05 5.93 -2.00
C THR A 149 -7.23 5.92 -2.99
N GLU A 150 -7.29 6.90 -3.88
CA GLU A 150 -8.21 6.95 -5.04
C GLU A 150 -7.49 6.69 -6.38
N ALA A 151 -6.21 6.29 -6.39
CA ALA A 151 -5.42 6.15 -7.62
C ALA A 151 -6.01 5.14 -8.63
N THR A 152 -6.69 4.10 -8.15
CA THR A 152 -7.40 3.12 -9.00
C THR A 152 -8.90 3.38 -9.13
N GLY A 153 -9.36 4.54 -8.65
CA GLY A 153 -10.74 5.00 -8.78
C GLY A 153 -11.74 4.16 -8.00
N PHE A 154 -11.40 3.75 -6.76
CA PHE A 154 -12.26 2.91 -5.93
C PHE A 154 -13.68 3.48 -5.84
N SER A 155 -13.82 4.77 -5.53
CA SER A 155 -15.13 5.39 -5.33
C SER A 155 -15.99 5.40 -6.61
N LYS A 156 -15.36 5.39 -7.80
CA LYS A 156 -16.07 5.25 -9.08
C LYS A 156 -16.49 3.81 -9.35
N LYS A 157 -15.67 2.84 -8.96
CA LYS A 157 -15.97 1.41 -9.13
C LYS A 157 -17.05 0.93 -8.16
N PHE A 158 -17.00 1.38 -6.91
CA PHE A 158 -17.94 1.01 -5.85
C PHE A 158 -18.62 2.25 -5.29
N PRO A 159 -19.58 2.85 -6.05
CA PRO A 159 -20.26 4.05 -5.61
C PRO A 159 -21.01 3.80 -4.30
N GLY A 160 -20.88 4.73 -3.35
CA GLY A 160 -21.49 4.62 -2.02
C GLY A 160 -20.75 3.69 -1.04
N ILE A 161 -19.65 3.05 -1.45
CA ILE A 161 -18.84 2.20 -0.57
C ILE A 161 -17.59 2.94 -0.09
N LYS A 162 -17.31 2.88 1.21
CA LYS A 162 -16.18 3.51 1.88
C LYS A 162 -15.19 2.43 2.34
N PRO A 163 -14.04 2.26 1.64
CA PRO A 163 -13.04 1.29 2.02
C PRO A 163 -12.23 1.80 3.22
N SER A 164 -11.99 0.94 4.21
CA SER A 164 -11.10 1.21 5.34
C SER A 164 -10.10 0.07 5.47
N LEU A 165 -8.86 0.30 5.04
CA LEU A 165 -7.79 -0.69 5.15
C LEU A 165 -7.36 -0.84 6.62
N ALA A 166 -7.42 -2.05 7.14
CA ALA A 166 -7.05 -2.35 8.52
C ALA A 166 -5.58 -2.78 8.59
N THR A 167 -4.77 -2.04 9.37
CA THR A 167 -3.33 -2.31 9.54
C THR A 167 -2.93 -2.36 11.02
N LEU A 168 -1.68 -2.72 11.32
CA LEU A 168 -1.18 -2.95 12.68
C LEU A 168 -1.57 -1.81 13.64
N ALA A 169 -2.27 -2.16 14.73
CA ALA A 169 -2.79 -1.17 15.69
C ALA A 169 -1.68 -0.33 16.37
N GLY A 170 -0.45 -0.86 16.45
CA GLY A 170 0.72 -0.14 16.96
C GLY A 170 1.07 1.12 16.16
N ASN A 171 0.85 1.12 14.84
CA ASN A 171 1.14 2.28 13.99
C ASN A 171 0.33 3.53 14.40
N PHE A 172 -0.84 3.32 15.00
CA PHE A 172 -1.73 4.40 15.43
C PHE A 172 -1.39 5.00 16.79
N ARG A 173 -0.33 4.50 17.44
CA ARG A 173 0.26 5.08 18.66
C ARG A 173 1.46 5.99 18.35
N LEU A 174 1.97 5.94 17.12
CA LEU A 174 3.13 6.74 16.72
C LEU A 174 2.67 8.12 16.22
N PRO A 175 3.28 9.22 16.72
CA PRO A 175 2.95 10.57 16.31
C PRO A 175 3.17 10.76 14.81
N VAL A 176 2.33 11.60 14.18
CA VAL A 176 2.34 11.93 12.74
C VAL A 176 1.98 10.74 11.84
N LEU A 177 2.58 9.57 12.03
CA LEU A 177 2.24 8.35 11.29
C LEU A 177 0.77 7.97 11.48
N ARG A 178 0.23 8.06 12.71
CA ARG A 178 -1.20 7.78 12.96
C ARG A 178 -2.12 8.67 12.13
N ASP A 179 -1.78 9.95 11.98
CA ASP A 179 -2.59 10.94 11.26
C ASP A 179 -2.44 10.78 9.75
N TYR A 180 -1.23 10.49 9.30
CA TYR A 180 -0.97 10.13 7.91
C TYR A 180 -1.78 8.89 7.49
N LEU A 181 -1.79 7.82 8.29
CA LEU A 181 -2.60 6.62 8.01
C LEU A 181 -4.10 6.92 8.05
N MET A 182 -4.58 7.62 9.09
CA MET A 182 -5.99 8.00 9.21
C MET A 182 -6.47 8.87 8.05
N SER A 183 -5.61 9.73 7.51
CA SER A 183 -5.93 10.57 6.34
C SER A 183 -6.24 9.74 5.09
N GLY A 184 -5.62 8.56 4.94
CA GLY A 184 -5.95 7.56 3.92
C GLY A 184 -7.26 6.79 4.18
N GLY A 185 -7.90 6.99 5.34
CA GLY A 185 -9.01 6.16 5.81
C GLY A 185 -8.56 4.79 6.34
N ILE A 186 -7.27 4.63 6.64
CA ILE A 186 -6.70 3.40 7.21
C ILE A 186 -7.01 3.37 8.71
N CYS A 187 -7.36 2.18 9.21
CA CYS A 187 -7.75 1.99 10.61
C CYS A 187 -6.92 0.89 11.31
N PRO A 188 -6.90 0.85 12.65
CA PRO A 188 -6.31 -0.26 13.40
C PRO A 188 -7.02 -1.59 13.12
N VAL A 189 -6.25 -2.67 12.91
CA VAL A 189 -6.74 -4.05 12.85
C VAL A 189 -6.98 -4.59 14.26
N ASN A 190 -8.06 -4.13 14.90
CA ASN A 190 -8.53 -4.67 16.17
C ASN A 190 -10.06 -4.73 16.21
N LYS A 191 -10.60 -5.59 17.08
CA LYS A 191 -12.04 -5.84 17.19
C LYS A 191 -12.84 -4.56 17.37
N ASN A 192 -12.42 -3.66 18.27
CA ASN A 192 -13.16 -2.45 18.59
C ASN A 192 -13.26 -1.48 17.40
N SER A 193 -12.17 -1.30 16.65
CA SER A 193 -12.16 -0.43 15.48
C SER A 193 -13.03 -0.97 14.35
N ILE A 194 -12.94 -2.28 14.10
CA ILE A 194 -13.73 -2.93 13.05
C ILE A 194 -15.21 -2.96 13.45
N ASP A 195 -15.51 -3.25 14.73
CA ASP A 195 -16.86 -3.19 15.28
C ASP A 195 -17.48 -1.81 15.10
N TYR A 196 -16.76 -0.74 15.46
CA TYR A 196 -17.23 0.63 15.28
C TYR A 196 -17.58 0.91 13.80
N LEU A 197 -16.70 0.54 12.87
CA LEU A 197 -16.93 0.77 11.44
C LEU A 197 -18.14 0.00 10.89
N LEU A 198 -18.38 -1.22 11.39
CA LEU A 198 -19.47 -2.06 10.90
C LEU A 198 -20.82 -1.82 11.61
N SER A 199 -20.81 -1.18 12.79
CA SER A 199 -22.02 -0.97 13.60
C SER A 199 -22.42 0.49 13.80
N ARG A 200 -21.46 1.41 14.00
CA ARG A 200 -21.72 2.81 14.38
C ARG A 200 -21.44 3.80 13.26
N ASN A 201 -20.64 3.43 12.26
CA ASN A 201 -20.27 4.31 11.15
C ASN A 201 -21.27 4.29 9.97
N GLY A 202 -22.54 3.98 10.23
CA GLY A 202 -23.58 3.87 9.21
C GLY A 202 -23.43 2.65 8.27
N LYS A 203 -23.93 2.79 7.05
CA LYS A 203 -23.89 1.76 5.99
C LYS A 203 -22.89 2.11 4.88
N GLY A 204 -22.59 1.13 4.03
CA GLY A 204 -21.65 1.29 2.92
C GLY A 204 -20.20 1.21 3.36
N ASN A 205 -19.89 0.66 4.53
CA ASN A 205 -18.51 0.49 4.99
C ASN A 205 -17.93 -0.81 4.46
N ALA A 206 -16.71 -0.77 3.91
CA ALA A 206 -15.95 -1.95 3.51
C ALA A 206 -14.63 -2.00 4.27
N VAL A 207 -14.57 -2.81 5.33
CA VAL A 207 -13.34 -2.99 6.10
C VAL A 207 -12.46 -4.01 5.40
N VAL A 208 -11.26 -3.60 4.99
CA VAL A 208 -10.32 -4.46 4.27
C VAL A 208 -9.32 -5.04 5.24
N ILE A 209 -9.33 -6.35 5.42
CA ILE A 209 -8.46 -7.08 6.32
C ILE A 209 -7.51 -7.94 5.50
N VAL A 210 -6.21 -7.72 5.66
CA VAL A 210 -5.20 -8.62 5.09
C VAL A 210 -5.07 -9.83 6.01
N VAL A 211 -5.77 -10.92 5.65
CA VAL A 211 -6.16 -11.97 6.61
C VAL A 211 -4.95 -12.76 7.13
N GLY A 212 -3.99 -13.09 6.26
CA GLY A 212 -2.79 -13.79 6.70
C GLY A 212 -1.82 -12.92 7.51
N GLY A 213 -1.90 -11.59 7.35
CA GLY A 213 -1.13 -10.63 8.12
C GLY A 213 0.38 -10.85 8.01
N ALA A 214 1.07 -10.57 9.11
CA ALA A 214 2.52 -10.70 9.21
C ALA A 214 3.04 -12.13 8.89
N ALA A 215 2.23 -13.18 9.03
CA ALA A 215 2.65 -14.55 8.74
C ALA A 215 2.92 -14.76 7.23
N GLU A 216 2.06 -14.19 6.38
CA GLU A 216 2.26 -14.21 4.94
C GLU A 216 3.44 -13.34 4.51
N SER A 217 3.68 -12.19 5.18
CA SER A 217 4.85 -11.35 4.89
C SER A 217 6.16 -12.11 5.05
N LEU A 218 6.27 -12.98 6.07
CA LEU A 218 7.45 -13.81 6.34
C LEU A 218 7.63 -14.99 5.37
N GLN A 219 6.62 -15.28 4.54
CA GLN A 219 6.64 -16.37 3.56
C GLN A 219 6.48 -15.85 2.13
N CYS A 220 6.45 -14.53 1.95
CA CYS A 220 6.28 -13.88 0.66
C CYS A 220 7.50 -14.15 -0.24
N ALA A 221 7.30 -14.89 -1.32
CA ALA A 221 8.32 -15.11 -2.33
C ALA A 221 7.73 -14.90 -3.73
N PRO A 222 8.53 -14.37 -4.68
CA PRO A 222 8.09 -14.23 -6.05
C PRO A 222 7.60 -15.57 -6.64
N GLY A 223 6.48 -15.52 -7.38
CA GLY A 223 5.84 -16.69 -7.97
C GLY A 223 5.12 -17.63 -7.00
N VAL A 224 5.16 -17.37 -5.68
CA VAL A 224 4.47 -18.21 -4.69
C VAL A 224 3.05 -17.71 -4.46
N ASN A 225 2.07 -18.57 -4.76
CA ASN A 225 0.64 -18.33 -4.54
C ASN A 225 0.17 -19.08 -3.28
N SER A 226 0.54 -18.58 -2.10
CA SER A 226 0.16 -19.19 -0.83
C SER A 226 -0.41 -18.15 0.15
N VAL A 227 -1.48 -18.54 0.85
CA VAL A 227 -2.21 -17.70 1.79
C VAL A 227 -2.39 -18.42 3.13
N THR A 228 -2.24 -17.70 4.23
CA THR A 228 -2.50 -18.19 5.59
C THR A 228 -3.95 -17.89 5.96
N LEU A 229 -4.83 -18.86 5.74
CA LEU A 229 -6.28 -18.67 5.86
C LEU A 229 -7.00 -19.83 6.56
N LYS A 230 -6.46 -21.05 6.52
CA LYS A 230 -7.15 -22.27 6.98
C LYS A 230 -7.60 -22.18 8.45
N LYS A 231 -6.79 -21.53 9.30
CA LYS A 231 -7.08 -21.34 10.73
C LYS A 231 -7.58 -19.92 11.07
N ARG A 232 -7.69 -19.02 10.10
CA ARG A 232 -8.04 -17.60 10.31
C ARG A 232 -9.55 -17.39 10.21
N LYS A 233 -10.31 -17.76 11.26
CA LYS A 233 -11.78 -17.68 11.25
C LYS A 233 -12.36 -16.41 11.89
N GLY A 234 -11.54 -15.59 12.54
CA GLY A 234 -12.00 -14.43 13.32
C GLY A 234 -12.75 -13.37 12.51
N PHE A 235 -12.37 -13.15 11.24
CA PHE A 235 -13.06 -12.19 10.38
C PHE A 235 -14.44 -12.69 9.95
N VAL A 236 -14.61 -14.01 9.77
CA VAL A 236 -15.90 -14.66 9.48
C VAL A 236 -16.84 -14.56 10.68
N ARG A 237 -16.32 -14.85 11.89
CA ARG A 237 -17.08 -14.65 13.12
C ARG A 237 -17.57 -13.22 13.25
N LEU A 238 -16.69 -12.25 12.99
CA LEU A 238 -17.03 -10.83 13.08
C LEU A 238 -18.07 -10.42 12.03
N ALA A 239 -17.95 -10.93 10.80
CA ALA A 239 -18.94 -10.74 9.74
C ALA A 239 -20.34 -11.21 10.18
N LEU A 240 -20.44 -12.41 10.74
CA LEU A 240 -21.69 -12.97 11.27
C LEU A 240 -22.24 -12.12 12.44
N GLN A 241 -21.38 -11.72 13.38
CA GLN A 241 -21.78 -10.86 14.50
C GLN A 241 -22.36 -9.51 14.07
N LYS A 242 -21.92 -8.98 12.94
CA LYS A 242 -22.34 -7.67 12.45
C LYS A 242 -23.31 -7.73 11.28
N GLY A 243 -23.59 -8.91 10.73
CA GLY A 243 -24.34 -9.07 9.48
C GLY A 243 -23.67 -8.32 8.32
N SER A 244 -22.35 -8.36 8.26
CA SER A 244 -21.55 -7.69 7.23
C SER A 244 -21.01 -8.72 6.25
N ASP A 245 -21.29 -8.55 4.96
CA ASP A 245 -21.01 -9.57 3.94
C ASP A 245 -19.50 -9.77 3.76
N LEU A 246 -19.11 -11.02 3.50
CA LEU A 246 -17.73 -11.38 3.27
C LEU A 246 -17.40 -11.25 1.78
N VAL A 247 -16.34 -10.54 1.43
CA VAL A 247 -15.90 -10.40 0.04
C VAL A 247 -14.48 -10.94 -0.11
N PRO A 248 -14.25 -12.00 -0.89
CA PRO A 248 -12.92 -12.48 -1.17
C PRO A 248 -12.21 -11.53 -2.13
N VAL A 249 -10.98 -11.15 -1.79
CA VAL A 249 -10.15 -10.27 -2.62
C VAL A 249 -8.80 -10.93 -2.82
N TYR A 250 -8.40 -11.11 -4.08
CA TYR A 250 -7.10 -11.68 -4.43
C TYR A 250 -6.27 -10.71 -5.27
N SER A 251 -4.98 -10.58 -4.98
CA SER A 251 -4.04 -9.68 -5.65
C SER A 251 -2.90 -10.45 -6.29
N PHE A 252 -2.92 -10.55 -7.62
CA PHE A 252 -1.83 -11.14 -8.41
C PHE A 252 -0.65 -10.18 -8.45
N GLY A 253 0.57 -10.72 -8.38
CA GLY A 253 1.83 -9.96 -8.44
C GLY A 253 2.28 -9.31 -7.13
N GLU A 254 1.46 -9.37 -6.08
CA GLU A 254 1.78 -8.75 -4.78
C GLU A 254 3.10 -9.28 -4.16
N ASN A 255 3.34 -10.59 -4.30
CA ASN A 255 4.53 -11.26 -3.76
C ASN A 255 5.80 -11.05 -4.61
N ASP A 256 5.68 -10.46 -5.80
CA ASP A 256 6.80 -10.28 -6.74
C ASP A 256 7.55 -8.96 -6.53
N ALA A 257 7.03 -8.08 -5.66
CA ALA A 257 7.56 -6.74 -5.43
C ALA A 257 8.94 -6.73 -4.75
N TYR A 258 9.31 -7.78 -4.03
CA TYR A 258 10.61 -7.92 -3.38
C TYR A 258 11.06 -9.38 -3.36
N LYS A 259 12.37 -9.57 -3.28
CA LYS A 259 12.97 -10.83 -2.86
C LYS A 259 13.27 -10.75 -1.37
N GLN A 260 13.15 -11.85 -0.65
CA GLN A 260 13.50 -11.91 0.76
C GLN A 260 14.23 -13.19 1.10
N VAL A 261 14.97 -13.13 2.21
CA VAL A 261 15.56 -14.32 2.83
C VAL A 261 14.46 -15.03 3.61
N ILE A 262 14.08 -16.22 3.16
CA ILE A 262 13.14 -17.10 3.87
C ILE A 262 13.95 -18.10 4.67
N PHE A 263 13.82 -18.04 6.01
CA PHE A 263 14.46 -19.01 6.88
C PHE A 263 13.65 -20.32 6.90
N GLU A 264 14.35 -21.44 6.73
CA GLU A 264 13.75 -22.77 6.75
C GLU A 264 13.14 -23.10 8.12
N GLU A 265 12.03 -23.84 8.09
CA GLU A 265 11.38 -24.31 9.31
C GLU A 265 12.29 -25.30 10.06
N GLY A 266 12.32 -25.20 11.39
CA GLY A 266 13.23 -25.97 12.25
C GLY A 266 14.58 -25.30 12.52
N THR A 267 14.94 -24.23 11.80
CA THR A 267 16.19 -23.49 12.08
C THR A 267 16.07 -22.57 13.30
N TYR A 268 17.22 -22.30 13.95
CA TYR A 268 17.29 -21.34 15.07
C TYR A 268 16.90 -19.92 14.63
N SER A 269 17.36 -19.48 13.45
CA SER A 269 17.01 -18.19 12.85
C SER A 269 15.51 -18.02 12.65
N ARG A 270 14.81 -19.06 12.14
CA ARG A 270 13.35 -19.04 11.99
C ARG A 270 12.64 -18.96 13.34
N THR A 271 13.15 -19.66 14.34
CA THR A 271 12.60 -19.63 15.70
C THR A 271 12.72 -18.23 16.32
N ILE A 272 13.88 -17.58 16.18
CA ILE A 272 14.08 -16.19 16.59
C ILE A 272 13.13 -15.26 15.83
N GLN A 273 13.05 -15.39 14.51
CA GLN A 273 12.20 -14.54 13.66
C GLN A 273 10.73 -14.60 14.10
N LYS A 274 10.20 -15.82 14.35
CA LYS A 274 8.84 -16.03 14.85
C LYS A 274 8.64 -15.45 16.25
N ARG A 275 9.63 -15.59 17.14
CA ARG A 275 9.58 -15.01 18.49
C ARG A 275 9.55 -13.47 18.44
N LEU A 276 10.41 -12.86 17.63
CA LEU A 276 10.42 -11.41 17.42
C LEU A 276 9.11 -10.92 16.81
N GLN A 277 8.59 -11.62 15.80
CA GLN A 277 7.28 -11.31 15.22
C GLN A 277 6.17 -11.31 16.26
N LYS A 278 6.15 -12.29 17.18
CA LYS A 278 5.15 -12.39 18.23
C LYS A 278 5.26 -11.25 19.26
N ILE A 279 6.49 -10.82 19.58
CA ILE A 279 6.75 -9.73 20.53
C ILE A 279 6.41 -8.37 19.89
N LEU A 280 6.87 -8.14 18.68
CA LEU A 280 6.80 -6.84 18.01
C LEU A 280 5.48 -6.60 17.28
N GLY A 281 4.76 -7.68 16.93
CA GLY A 281 3.52 -7.61 16.16
C GLY A 281 3.69 -7.27 14.67
N PHE A 282 4.92 -7.02 14.22
CA PHE A 282 5.29 -6.84 12.81
C PHE A 282 6.26 -7.94 12.35
N ALA A 283 6.33 -8.18 11.03
CA ALA A 283 7.22 -9.18 10.45
C ALA A 283 8.63 -8.59 10.22
N PRO A 284 9.69 -9.06 10.91
CA PRO A 284 11.06 -8.67 10.58
C PRO A 284 11.52 -9.43 9.33
N CYS A 285 11.19 -8.88 8.16
CA CYS A 285 11.61 -9.39 6.86
C CYS A 285 13.01 -8.86 6.50
N ILE A 286 13.90 -9.72 6.03
CA ILE A 286 15.15 -9.33 5.38
C ILE A 286 14.90 -9.40 3.88
N PHE A 287 14.68 -8.24 3.26
CA PHE A 287 14.27 -8.15 1.86
C PHE A 287 15.16 -7.21 1.07
N HIS A 288 15.13 -7.37 -0.25
CA HIS A 288 15.80 -6.50 -1.18
C HIS A 288 15.02 -6.40 -2.50
N GLY A 289 15.17 -5.26 -3.15
CA GLY A 289 14.73 -5.03 -4.52
C GLY A 289 15.90 -4.52 -5.36
N CYS A 290 15.68 -3.40 -6.04
CA CYS A 290 16.59 -2.71 -6.94
C CYS A 290 17.22 -1.46 -6.29
N GLY A 291 18.36 -1.02 -6.83
CA GLY A 291 18.95 0.28 -6.53
C GLY A 291 18.20 1.44 -7.18
N LEU A 292 18.46 2.66 -6.66
CA LEU A 292 17.84 3.90 -7.12
C LEU A 292 18.22 4.30 -8.56
N PHE A 293 19.49 4.12 -8.89
CA PHE A 293 20.06 4.57 -10.16
C PHE A 293 20.27 3.44 -11.17
N PHE A 294 20.41 2.19 -10.68
CA PHE A 294 20.67 1.02 -11.50
C PHE A 294 19.71 -0.11 -11.12
N GLY A 295 18.85 -0.53 -12.05
CA GLY A 295 17.84 -1.57 -11.80
C GLY A 295 18.42 -2.95 -11.44
N ASN A 296 19.68 -3.21 -11.79
CA ASN A 296 20.35 -4.48 -11.51
C ASN A 296 21.15 -4.48 -10.20
N SER A 297 21.25 -3.35 -9.50
CA SER A 297 21.93 -3.30 -8.20
C SER A 297 20.99 -3.63 -7.05
N TRP A 298 21.57 -4.07 -5.94
CA TRP A 298 20.84 -4.35 -4.71
C TRP A 298 20.39 -3.05 -4.04
N GLY A 299 19.15 -3.00 -3.55
CA GLY A 299 18.64 -1.81 -2.86
C GLY A 299 17.22 -1.96 -2.31
N PHE A 300 16.63 -0.83 -1.92
CA PHE A 300 15.31 -0.76 -1.27
C PHE A 300 14.15 -0.44 -2.23
N VAL A 301 14.42 -0.07 -3.49
CA VAL A 301 13.36 0.15 -4.47
C VAL A 301 12.74 -1.21 -4.80
N PRO A 302 11.41 -1.39 -4.76
CA PRO A 302 10.81 -2.67 -5.13
C PRO A 302 11.05 -3.02 -6.61
N TYR A 303 10.71 -4.25 -7.01
CA TYR A 303 10.65 -4.60 -8.42
C TYR A 303 9.36 -4.04 -9.03
N SER A 304 9.49 -3.31 -10.15
CA SER A 304 8.34 -2.83 -10.95
C SER A 304 7.66 -4.02 -11.64
N LYS A 305 6.76 -4.68 -10.92
CA LYS A 305 5.95 -5.81 -11.38
C LYS A 305 4.46 -5.44 -11.35
N PRO A 306 3.68 -5.84 -12.37
CA PRO A 306 2.24 -5.59 -12.38
C PRO A 306 1.54 -6.16 -11.15
N ILE A 307 0.71 -5.36 -10.48
CA ILE A 307 -0.15 -5.82 -9.38
C ILE A 307 -1.62 -5.69 -9.80
N THR A 308 -2.38 -6.78 -9.80
CA THR A 308 -3.80 -6.74 -10.15
C THR A 308 -4.65 -7.36 -9.07
N THR A 309 -5.50 -6.54 -8.44
CA THR A 309 -6.41 -6.94 -7.39
C THR A 309 -7.81 -7.17 -7.94
N ILE A 310 -8.37 -8.34 -7.69
CA ILE A 310 -9.73 -8.74 -8.05
C ILE A 310 -10.60 -8.73 -6.79
N VAL A 311 -11.70 -7.97 -6.82
CA VAL A 311 -12.73 -7.99 -5.78
C VAL A 311 -13.82 -8.96 -6.21
N GLY A 312 -13.96 -10.07 -5.49
CA GLY A 312 -14.89 -11.16 -5.78
C GLY A 312 -16.35 -10.85 -5.45
N GLU A 313 -17.18 -11.88 -5.55
CA GLU A 313 -18.61 -11.82 -5.24
C GLU A 313 -18.84 -11.77 -3.71
N PRO A 314 -19.75 -10.93 -3.21
CA PRO A 314 -20.08 -10.90 -1.79
C PRO A 314 -20.84 -12.17 -1.35
N ILE A 315 -20.35 -12.81 -0.31
CA ILE A 315 -21.05 -13.88 0.42
C ILE A 315 -21.93 -13.20 1.46
N THR A 316 -23.23 -13.25 1.23
CA THR A 316 -24.22 -12.69 2.16
C THR A 316 -24.25 -13.52 3.44
N VAL A 317 -24.19 -12.82 4.58
CA VAL A 317 -24.25 -13.48 5.90
C VAL A 317 -25.41 -12.93 6.75
N PRO A 318 -26.04 -13.76 7.59
CA PRO A 318 -27.00 -13.31 8.58
C PRO A 318 -26.29 -12.54 9.71
N LYS A 319 -27.05 -11.71 10.43
CA LYS A 319 -26.59 -11.11 11.68
C LYS A 319 -26.93 -12.03 12.85
N ILE A 320 -25.92 -12.54 13.55
CA ILE A 320 -26.06 -13.48 14.67
C ILE A 320 -25.11 -13.04 15.77
N GLU A 321 -25.64 -12.66 16.93
CA GLU A 321 -24.85 -12.08 18.03
C GLU A 321 -23.76 -13.04 18.55
N ASP A 322 -24.11 -14.31 18.72
CA ASP A 322 -23.19 -15.37 19.14
C ASP A 322 -23.22 -16.54 18.14
N PRO A 323 -22.46 -16.47 17.03
CA PRO A 323 -22.44 -17.53 16.03
C PRO A 323 -21.66 -18.74 16.56
N THR A 324 -22.26 -19.93 16.42
CA THR A 324 -21.60 -21.20 16.78
C THR A 324 -20.37 -21.46 15.91
N GLU A 325 -19.43 -22.27 16.40
CA GLU A 325 -18.24 -22.64 15.59
C GLU A 325 -18.62 -23.33 14.28
N GLU A 326 -19.65 -24.17 14.30
CA GLU A 326 -20.15 -24.86 13.10
C GLU A 326 -20.61 -23.87 12.03
N MET A 327 -21.34 -22.82 12.44
CA MET A 327 -21.75 -21.76 11.50
C MET A 327 -20.55 -20.99 10.96
N VAL A 328 -19.60 -20.64 11.82
CA VAL A 328 -18.35 -19.98 11.39
C VAL A 328 -17.61 -20.85 10.38
N ASP A 329 -17.58 -22.17 10.58
CA ASP A 329 -16.89 -23.13 9.71
C ASP A 329 -17.56 -23.30 8.36
N ILE A 330 -18.89 -23.30 8.31
CA ILE A 330 -19.67 -23.30 7.06
C ILE A 330 -19.31 -22.06 6.23
N TYR A 331 -19.43 -20.85 6.80
CA TYR A 331 -19.15 -19.61 6.07
C TYR A 331 -17.66 -19.45 5.73
N HIS A 332 -16.76 -19.93 6.59
CA HIS A 332 -15.32 -19.93 6.30
C HIS A 332 -14.98 -20.88 5.15
N THR A 333 -15.63 -22.05 5.08
CA THR A 333 -15.50 -22.99 3.96
C THR A 333 -16.03 -22.37 2.66
N MET A 334 -17.19 -21.69 2.71
CA MET A 334 -17.73 -20.95 1.56
C MET A 334 -16.78 -19.85 1.11
N TYR A 335 -16.19 -19.11 2.04
CA TYR A 335 -15.20 -18.08 1.75
C TYR A 335 -13.95 -18.65 1.08
N ILE A 336 -13.39 -19.76 1.60
CA ILE A 336 -12.24 -20.44 1.01
C ILE A 336 -12.54 -20.88 -0.42
N LYS A 337 -13.68 -21.55 -0.64
CA LYS A 337 -14.08 -22.00 -1.99
C LYS A 337 -14.21 -20.83 -2.95
N SER A 338 -14.85 -19.74 -2.51
CA SER A 338 -15.02 -18.54 -3.33
C SER A 338 -13.68 -17.89 -3.68
N LEU A 339 -12.73 -17.83 -2.73
CA LEU A 339 -11.37 -17.32 -3.00
C LEU A 339 -10.60 -18.20 -4.00
N GLN A 340 -10.69 -19.53 -3.87
CA GLN A 340 -10.06 -20.46 -4.81
C GLN A 340 -10.66 -20.33 -6.21
N SER A 341 -11.99 -20.31 -6.33
CA SER A 341 -12.67 -20.09 -7.62
C SER A 341 -12.31 -18.73 -8.22
N LEU A 342 -12.16 -17.69 -7.41
CA LEU A 342 -11.71 -16.38 -7.87
C LEU A 342 -10.27 -16.44 -8.42
N PHE A 343 -9.38 -17.13 -7.73
CA PHE A 343 -8.01 -17.35 -8.20
C PHE A 343 -7.99 -18.12 -9.52
N ASP A 344 -8.63 -19.29 -9.57
CA ASP A 344 -8.64 -20.17 -10.75
C ASP A 344 -9.23 -19.49 -11.98
N LYS A 345 -10.28 -18.69 -11.80
CA LYS A 345 -10.92 -17.94 -12.90
C LYS A 345 -10.00 -16.90 -13.55
N TYR A 346 -9.06 -16.34 -12.81
CA TYR A 346 -8.25 -15.19 -13.25
C TYR A 346 -6.76 -15.50 -13.44
N LYS A 347 -6.24 -16.61 -12.89
CA LYS A 347 -4.81 -16.92 -12.86
C LYS A 347 -4.14 -16.86 -14.25
N THR A 348 -4.76 -17.44 -15.27
CA THR A 348 -4.19 -17.47 -16.63
C THR A 348 -4.17 -16.11 -17.32
N ARG A 349 -5.07 -15.20 -16.95
CA ARG A 349 -5.07 -13.83 -17.46
C ARG A 349 -3.90 -12.99 -16.92
N PHE A 350 -3.30 -13.42 -15.83
CA PHE A 350 -2.23 -12.71 -15.14
C PHE A 350 -0.92 -13.49 -15.10
N GLY A 351 -0.70 -14.36 -16.11
CA GLY A 351 0.59 -14.99 -16.38
C GLY A 351 0.88 -16.28 -15.63
N LEU A 352 -0.08 -16.80 -14.86
CA LEU A 352 0.01 -18.12 -14.24
C LEU A 352 -0.47 -19.22 -15.20
N LYS A 353 -0.03 -20.45 -14.97
CA LYS A 353 -0.44 -21.63 -15.74
C LYS A 353 -1.73 -22.21 -15.19
N GLU A 354 -2.45 -23.00 -16.00
CA GLU A 354 -3.64 -23.71 -15.50
C GLU A 354 -3.34 -24.71 -14.38
N SER A 355 -2.13 -25.27 -14.39
CA SER A 355 -1.61 -26.15 -13.34
C SER A 355 -1.31 -25.45 -12.02
N ASP A 356 -1.18 -24.12 -12.02
CA ASP A 356 -0.84 -23.38 -10.81
C ASP A 356 -2.04 -23.36 -9.87
N VAL A 357 -1.79 -23.56 -8.58
CA VAL A 357 -2.81 -23.68 -7.54
C VAL A 357 -2.58 -22.66 -6.43
N LEU A 358 -3.67 -22.23 -5.79
CA LEU A 358 -3.61 -21.42 -4.58
C LEU A 358 -3.48 -22.32 -3.36
N TYR A 359 -2.33 -22.26 -2.69
CA TYR A 359 -2.08 -23.02 -1.46
C TYR A 359 -2.67 -22.31 -0.25
N ILE A 360 -3.60 -22.97 0.44
CA ILE A 360 -4.28 -22.45 1.62
C ILE A 360 -3.74 -23.13 2.88
N ASN A 361 -2.97 -22.39 3.66
CA ASN A 361 -2.26 -22.84 4.87
C ASN A 361 -3.01 -22.53 6.16
#